data_AF-W7L6B0-F1
#
_entry.id   AF-W7L6B0-F1
#
_cell.length_a   1.000
_cell.length_b   1.000
_cell.length_c   1.000
_cell.angle_alpha   90.00
_cell.angle_beta   90.00
_cell.angle_gamma   90.00
#
_symmetry.space_group_name_H-M   'P 1'
#
loop_
_entity.id
_entity.type
_entity.pdbx_description
1 polymer ?
#
loop_
_entity_poly.entity_id
_entity_poly.type
_entity_poly.pdbx_seq_one_letter_code
_entity_poly.pdbx_strand_id
1 'polypeptide(L)'
;MSEQEQVDKKLQEELQNAFPMADTVDWNEVYQRIIYRYSTPHGLQHVKEELYKLEDKGEIIVHHIKPYNNPVKMQSLNGIPKTIPTDKLWNHKSCGQCGHIPGYPTSVFWMMNKMEIDYLDEPHQTSCTGWNYHASGASNPVALAGVYVRNMWRAYETGYFPLIHCGTSFGHYKEVRNTIILHKEIREKLRPIMRKLNMDIVVPEEVVHYSEWLYTMSKKAAQQKKYDLSNVKAAVHTPCHVYKLVPEDTIYDPEVWQGRRPAAPSGTVQNFGAKLVDYSTWWDCCGFGFRHILTEREFSRSFALFKKVIPAVEEAHADVFVTSDTGCVTTLDKSQWAGKAHGFNYNLPVLADAQFAAIAMGADPYTIAQIHWHATDVEGFLRKIGVPVDDYKEKFIQYLSDLREGKAQPQYLYTPHRKIDFYISVPERVKWYKKDVPK
;
A
#
# COMPACT_ATOMS: atom_id res chain seq x y z
N MET A 1 45.75 7.76 -20.33
CA MET A 1 44.31 7.71 -20.60
C MET A 1 44.01 8.77 -21.63
N SER A 2 43.25 8.42 -22.67
CA SER A 2 42.76 9.41 -23.64
C SER A 2 41.80 10.39 -22.94
N GLU A 3 41.61 11.57 -23.53
CA GLU A 3 40.63 12.56 -23.04
C GLU A 3 39.22 11.94 -22.95
N GLN A 4 38.89 11.06 -23.90
CA GLN A 4 37.66 10.27 -23.90
C GLN A 4 37.58 9.31 -22.70
N GLU A 5 38.64 8.58 -22.38
CA GLU A 5 38.67 7.69 -21.21
C GLU A 5 38.56 8.46 -19.89
N GLN A 6 39.07 9.70 -19.82
CA GLN A 6 38.91 10.55 -18.63
C GLN A 6 37.47 11.05 -18.50
N VAL A 7 36.84 11.44 -19.61
CA VAL A 7 35.41 11.81 -19.63
C VAL A 7 34.54 10.63 -19.25
N ASP A 8 34.78 9.45 -19.81
CA ASP A 8 34.00 8.24 -19.52
C ASP A 8 34.17 7.79 -18.07
N LYS A 9 35.40 7.86 -17.53
CA LYS A 9 35.66 7.56 -16.12
C LYS A 9 34.96 8.56 -15.19
N LYS A 10 35.05 9.85 -15.47
CA LYS A 10 34.37 10.90 -14.67
C LYS A 10 32.86 10.75 -14.74
N LEU A 11 32.32 10.42 -15.92
CA LEU A 11 30.90 10.13 -16.11
C LEU A 11 30.47 8.91 -15.30
N GLN A 12 31.25 7.82 -15.31
CA GLN A 12 30.98 6.63 -14.50
C GLN A 12 31.05 6.92 -13.00
N GLU A 13 32.02 7.73 -12.54
CA GLU A 13 32.11 8.17 -11.14
C GLU A 13 30.92 9.05 -10.74
N GLU A 14 30.50 9.98 -11.60
CA GLU A 14 29.30 10.81 -11.38
C GLU A 14 28.01 9.97 -11.38
N LEU A 15 27.91 8.96 -12.25
CA LEU A 15 26.78 8.02 -12.30
C LEU A 15 26.75 7.13 -11.04
N GLN A 16 27.88 6.58 -10.59
CA GLN A 16 27.96 5.79 -9.36
C GLN A 16 27.62 6.63 -8.13
N ASN A 17 28.08 7.89 -8.09
CA ASN A 17 27.74 8.82 -7.01
C ASN A 17 26.26 9.20 -7.02
N ALA A 18 25.66 9.37 -8.20
CA ALA A 18 24.23 9.63 -8.34
C ALA A 18 23.37 8.40 -8.01
N PHE A 19 23.90 7.19 -8.19
CA PHE A 19 23.17 5.93 -8.05
C PHE A 19 23.98 4.89 -7.23
N PRO A 20 24.22 5.16 -5.92
CA PRO A 20 25.18 4.40 -5.11
C PRO A 20 24.81 2.94 -4.83
N MET A 21 23.59 2.52 -5.19
CA MET A 21 23.04 1.17 -4.95
C MET A 21 22.88 0.34 -6.24
N ALA A 22 23.26 0.88 -7.41
CA ALA A 22 23.19 0.16 -8.67
C ALA A 22 24.57 -0.41 -9.03
N ASP A 23 24.66 -1.73 -9.21
CA ASP A 23 25.90 -2.40 -9.64
C ASP A 23 26.24 -2.11 -11.11
N THR A 24 25.24 -1.73 -11.90
CA THR A 24 25.36 -1.28 -13.30
C THR A 24 24.32 -0.20 -13.58
N VAL A 25 24.72 0.95 -14.12
CA VAL A 25 23.82 2.03 -14.52
C VAL A 25 23.75 2.09 -16.04
N ASP A 26 22.56 1.91 -16.63
CA ASP A 26 22.35 2.06 -18.08
C ASP A 26 21.72 3.42 -18.46
N TRP A 27 21.91 3.86 -19.70
CA TRP A 27 21.39 5.14 -20.18
C TRP A 27 19.86 5.23 -20.18
N ASN A 28 19.14 4.11 -20.25
CA ASN A 28 17.67 4.09 -20.15
C ASN A 28 17.20 4.33 -18.71
N GLU A 29 17.93 3.81 -17.73
CA GLU A 29 17.73 4.05 -16.30
C GLU A 29 17.98 5.52 -15.96
N VAL A 30 19.06 6.09 -16.49
CA VAL A 30 19.36 7.53 -16.38
C VAL A 30 18.24 8.38 -16.98
N TYR A 31 17.76 8.02 -18.18
CA TYR A 31 16.72 8.76 -18.90
C TYR A 31 15.37 8.77 -18.17
N GLN A 32 14.94 7.62 -17.64
CA GLN A 32 13.71 7.53 -16.83
C GLN A 32 13.81 8.40 -15.58
N ARG A 33 14.93 8.32 -14.85
CA ARG A 33 15.15 9.08 -13.61
C ARG A 33 15.24 10.59 -13.86
N ILE A 34 15.82 11.01 -14.99
CA ILE A 34 15.85 12.41 -15.43
C ILE A 34 14.42 12.94 -15.67
N ILE A 35 13.58 12.23 -16.43
CA ILE A 35 12.21 12.67 -16.73
C ILE A 35 11.42 12.90 -15.43
N TYR A 36 11.55 12.00 -14.45
CA TYR A 36 10.80 12.12 -13.19
C TYR A 36 11.43 13.14 -12.23
N ARG A 37 12.76 13.33 -12.23
CA ARG A 37 13.46 14.36 -11.43
C ARG A 37 12.98 15.79 -11.73
N TYR A 38 12.49 16.03 -12.94
CA TYR A 38 11.96 17.33 -13.36
C TYR A 38 10.42 17.46 -13.29
N SER A 39 9.70 16.44 -12.81
CA SER A 39 8.23 16.45 -12.81
C SER A 39 7.56 17.14 -11.60
N THR A 40 8.32 17.49 -10.56
CA THR A 40 7.83 18.23 -9.38
C THR A 40 8.67 19.51 -9.19
N PRO A 41 8.05 20.69 -8.95
CA PRO A 41 8.79 21.95 -8.76
C PRO A 41 9.84 21.90 -7.64
N HIS A 42 9.63 21.02 -6.65
CA HIS A 42 10.57 20.69 -5.60
C HIS A 42 10.66 19.16 -5.47
N GLY A 43 11.85 18.57 -5.61
CA GLY A 43 12.02 17.12 -5.41
C GLY A 43 11.84 16.71 -3.94
N LEU A 44 11.54 15.43 -3.69
CA LEU A 44 11.35 14.86 -2.34
C LEU A 44 12.45 15.22 -1.33
N GLN A 45 13.70 15.31 -1.78
CA GLN A 45 14.83 15.71 -0.92
C GLN A 45 14.61 17.09 -0.30
N HIS A 46 14.18 18.08 -1.09
CA HIS A 46 13.87 19.41 -0.59
C HIS A 46 12.73 19.37 0.44
N VAL A 47 11.69 18.58 0.16
CA VAL A 47 10.57 18.40 1.10
C VAL A 47 11.06 17.81 2.43
N LYS A 48 11.96 16.82 2.42
CA LYS A 48 12.53 16.24 3.64
C LYS A 48 13.43 17.23 4.39
N GLU A 49 14.22 18.04 3.69
CA GLU A 49 15.03 19.09 4.32
C GLU A 49 14.15 20.16 4.99
N GLU A 50 13.10 20.61 4.33
CA GLU A 50 12.15 21.56 4.91
C GLU A 50 11.37 20.94 6.07
N LEU A 51 11.03 19.65 6.03
CA LEU A 51 10.42 18.94 7.16
C LEU A 51 11.25 19.10 8.43
N TYR A 52 12.55 18.78 8.38
CA TYR A 52 13.42 18.86 9.55
C TYR A 52 13.68 20.31 9.99
N LYS A 53 13.80 21.27 9.05
CA LYS A 53 13.89 22.70 9.42
C LYS A 53 12.64 23.19 10.17
N LEU A 54 11.46 22.68 9.81
CA LEU A 54 10.21 23.02 10.52
C LEU A 54 10.14 22.37 11.89
N GLU A 55 10.67 21.15 12.04
CA GLU A 55 10.81 20.50 13.34
C GLU A 55 11.74 21.28 14.27
N ASP A 56 12.91 21.68 13.79
CA ASP A 56 13.90 22.46 14.56
C ASP A 56 13.33 23.80 15.05
N LYS A 57 12.43 24.40 14.27
CA LYS A 57 11.70 25.62 14.62
C LYS A 57 10.51 25.40 15.56
N GLY A 58 10.18 24.15 15.88
CA GLY A 58 8.96 23.79 16.63
C GLY A 58 7.67 24.09 15.87
N GLU A 59 7.72 24.24 14.54
CA GLU A 59 6.53 24.44 13.72
C GLU A 59 5.74 23.15 13.52
N ILE A 60 6.40 22.00 13.49
CA ILE A 60 5.73 20.69 13.39
C ILE A 60 6.41 19.69 14.33
N ILE A 61 5.74 18.57 14.56
CA ILE A 61 6.32 17.40 15.21
C ILE A 61 6.57 16.36 14.13
N VAL A 62 7.79 15.84 14.04
CA VAL A 62 8.08 14.70 13.16
C VAL A 62 7.88 13.41 13.95
N HIS A 63 7.02 12.53 13.43
CA HIS A 63 6.95 11.16 13.94
C HIS A 63 8.09 10.38 13.29
N HIS A 64 9.20 10.27 14.02
CA HIS A 64 10.41 9.59 13.60
C HIS A 64 10.29 8.07 13.66
N ILE A 65 10.89 7.38 12.70
CA ILE A 65 11.18 5.94 12.76
C ILE A 65 12.31 5.74 13.77
N LYS A 66 12.12 4.82 14.70
CA LYS A 66 13.08 4.53 15.77
C LYS A 66 13.77 3.18 15.53
N PRO A 67 14.90 2.90 16.19
CA PRO A 67 15.58 1.60 16.07
C PRO A 67 14.68 0.40 16.37
N TYR A 68 13.73 0.54 17.31
CA TYR A 68 12.76 -0.52 17.64
C TYR A 68 11.75 -0.81 16.53
N ASN A 69 11.64 0.03 15.49
CA ASN A 69 10.82 -0.27 14.31
C ASN A 69 11.53 -1.19 13.31
N ASN A 70 12.76 -1.63 13.62
CA ASN A 70 13.61 -2.44 12.76
C ASN A 70 13.65 -1.91 11.30
N PRO A 71 14.12 -0.66 11.10
CA PRO A 71 14.06 -0.01 9.80
C PRO A 71 14.97 -0.67 8.77
N VAL A 72 14.46 -0.83 7.55
CA VAL A 72 15.21 -1.29 6.38
C VAL A 72 15.25 -0.18 5.34
N LYS A 73 16.43 0.10 4.78
CA LYS A 73 16.60 1.08 3.71
C LYS A 73 16.32 0.44 2.36
N MET A 74 15.46 1.06 1.58
CA MET A 74 15.12 0.65 0.22
C MET A 74 15.46 1.76 -0.77
N GLN A 75 15.88 1.39 -1.97
CA GLN A 75 16.21 2.36 -3.01
C GLN A 75 14.93 3.04 -3.53
N SER A 76 14.97 4.36 -3.68
CA SER A 76 13.97 5.11 -4.46
C SER A 76 14.46 5.36 -5.88
N LEU A 77 13.57 5.89 -6.72
CA LEU A 77 13.86 6.19 -8.12
C LEU A 77 15.15 7.00 -8.32
N ASN A 78 15.44 7.95 -7.42
CA ASN A 78 16.59 8.85 -7.56
C ASN A 78 17.82 8.37 -6.78
N GLY A 79 17.85 7.11 -6.33
CA GLY A 79 18.95 6.55 -5.53
C GLY A 79 18.93 6.96 -4.05
N ILE A 80 18.07 7.91 -3.66
CA ILE A 80 17.92 8.32 -2.25
C ILE A 80 17.23 7.19 -1.49
N PRO A 81 17.81 6.65 -0.40
CA PRO A 81 17.16 5.60 0.35
C PRO A 81 15.89 6.10 1.03
N LYS A 82 14.82 5.31 0.91
CA LYS A 82 13.61 5.43 1.71
C LYS A 82 13.69 4.45 2.88
N THR A 83 13.36 4.90 4.09
CA THR A 83 13.38 4.03 5.27
C THR A 83 12.03 3.36 5.47
N ILE A 84 12.00 2.02 5.48
CA ILE A 84 10.79 1.23 5.68
C ILE A 84 10.83 0.62 7.09
N PRO A 85 9.95 1.04 8.03
CA PRO A 85 9.82 0.39 9.31
C PRO A 85 9.19 -0.98 9.10
N THR A 86 9.75 -2.03 9.71
CA THR A 86 9.26 -3.40 9.56
C THR A 86 8.50 -3.91 10.77
N ASP A 87 8.57 -3.20 11.90
CA ASP A 87 7.99 -3.58 13.18
C ASP A 87 7.34 -2.39 13.92
N LYS A 88 6.46 -2.70 14.89
CA LYS A 88 5.68 -1.75 15.68
C LYS A 88 4.89 -0.75 14.81
N LEU A 89 3.99 -1.29 14.00
CA LEU A 89 3.27 -0.58 12.93
C LEU A 89 1.80 -0.25 13.26
N TRP A 90 1.37 0.99 13.02
CA TRP A 90 -0.01 1.47 13.16
C TRP A 90 -0.73 1.34 11.82
N ASN A 91 -1.79 0.53 11.75
CA ASN A 91 -2.39 0.18 10.46
C ASN A 91 -3.51 1.15 10.07
N HIS A 92 -3.21 2.01 9.09
CA HIS A 92 -4.21 2.85 8.42
C HIS A 92 -4.96 2.04 7.37
N LYS A 93 -6.03 1.37 7.80
CA LYS A 93 -6.90 0.55 6.96
C LYS A 93 -7.72 1.42 6.02
N SER A 94 -7.90 0.93 4.80
CA SER A 94 -8.77 1.58 3.82
C SER A 94 -10.25 1.31 4.09
N CYS A 95 -11.08 2.35 3.92
CA CYS A 95 -12.53 2.18 3.85
C CYS A 95 -12.94 1.24 2.70
N GLY A 96 -12.20 1.29 1.59
CA GLY A 96 -12.39 0.39 0.46
C GLY A 96 -12.10 -1.06 0.83
N GLN A 97 -10.97 -1.34 1.48
CA GLN A 97 -10.59 -2.71 1.91
C GLN A 97 -11.64 -3.31 2.82
N CYS A 98 -11.99 -2.58 3.88
CA CYS A 98 -12.92 -3.08 4.88
C CYS A 98 -14.32 -3.31 4.31
N GLY A 99 -14.74 -2.52 3.32
CA GLY A 99 -16.09 -2.61 2.74
C GLY A 99 -16.22 -3.50 1.50
N HIS A 100 -15.16 -3.69 0.70
CA HIS A 100 -15.25 -4.37 -0.59
C HIS A 100 -14.48 -5.69 -0.66
N ILE A 101 -13.29 -5.76 -0.06
CA ILE A 101 -12.39 -6.93 -0.10
C ILE A 101 -11.78 -7.13 1.31
N PRO A 102 -12.57 -7.54 2.33
CA PRO A 102 -12.11 -7.62 3.72
C PRO A 102 -10.99 -8.66 3.98
N GLY A 103 -10.85 -9.65 3.09
CA GLY A 103 -9.72 -10.59 3.13
C GLY A 103 -8.36 -9.95 2.88
N TYR A 104 -8.33 -8.75 2.30
CA TYR A 104 -7.10 -8.00 2.03
C TYR A 104 -6.40 -7.55 3.34
N PRO A 105 -6.98 -6.70 4.21
CA PRO A 105 -6.33 -6.31 5.45
C PRO A 105 -6.12 -7.51 6.39
N THR A 106 -7.05 -8.47 6.38
CA THR A 106 -6.95 -9.73 7.14
C THR A 106 -5.70 -10.53 6.75
N SER A 107 -5.35 -10.56 5.46
CA SER A 107 -4.13 -11.20 4.99
C SER A 107 -2.86 -10.49 5.49
N VAL A 108 -2.85 -9.16 5.52
CA VAL A 108 -1.72 -8.38 6.08
C VAL A 108 -1.51 -8.74 7.56
N PHE A 109 -2.58 -8.71 8.37
CA PHE A 109 -2.50 -9.03 9.80
C PHE A 109 -2.11 -10.47 10.05
N TRP A 110 -2.65 -11.42 9.29
CA TRP A 110 -2.27 -12.82 9.42
C TRP A 110 -0.79 -13.03 9.12
N MET A 111 -0.26 -12.34 8.10
CA MET A 111 1.18 -12.39 7.78
C MET A 111 2.02 -11.76 8.88
N MET A 112 1.60 -10.63 9.45
CA MET A 112 2.28 -10.01 10.59
C MET A 112 2.32 -10.95 11.79
N ASN A 113 1.21 -11.58 12.16
CA ASN A 113 1.16 -12.60 13.22
C ASN A 113 2.10 -13.78 12.95
N LYS A 114 2.07 -14.31 11.72
CA LYS A 114 2.91 -15.45 11.32
C LYS A 114 4.40 -15.12 11.32
N MET A 115 4.77 -13.87 11.09
CA MET A 115 6.15 -13.39 11.11
C MET A 115 6.55 -12.73 12.43
N GLU A 116 5.66 -12.77 13.44
CA GLU A 116 5.84 -12.20 14.77
C GLU A 116 6.15 -10.69 14.75
N ILE A 117 5.41 -9.95 13.93
CA ILE A 117 5.53 -8.49 13.80
C ILE A 117 4.54 -7.81 14.74
N ASP A 118 5.03 -6.87 15.55
CA ASP A 118 4.20 -6.05 16.43
C ASP A 118 3.43 -5.01 15.61
N TYR A 119 2.12 -4.99 15.77
CA TYR A 119 1.26 -4.06 15.07
C TYR A 119 0.05 -3.66 15.90
N LEU A 120 -0.49 -2.50 15.58
CA LEU A 120 -1.74 -1.99 16.14
C LEU A 120 -2.79 -1.89 15.03
N ASP A 121 -3.88 -2.63 15.19
CA ASP A 121 -5.11 -2.41 14.42
C ASP A 121 -5.99 -1.36 15.12
N GLU A 122 -5.78 -0.09 14.78
CA GLU A 122 -6.41 1.03 15.46
C GLU A 122 -7.91 1.16 15.11
N PRO A 123 -8.82 1.08 16.10
CA PRO A 123 -10.25 1.31 15.89
C PRO A 123 -10.61 2.79 15.70
N HIS A 124 -9.80 3.72 16.18
CA HIS A 124 -10.05 5.16 16.11
C HIS A 124 -9.38 5.83 14.92
N GLN A 125 -9.24 5.17 13.77
CA GLN A 125 -8.86 5.83 12.52
C GLN A 125 -10.09 6.38 11.77
N THR A 126 -9.88 7.36 10.89
CA THR A 126 -10.92 7.87 9.99
C THR A 126 -10.51 7.69 8.53
N SER A 127 -11.48 7.88 7.62
CA SER A 127 -11.22 7.97 6.17
C SER A 127 -10.05 8.90 5.86
N CYS A 128 -9.30 8.58 4.81
CA CYS A 128 -8.26 9.48 4.28
C CYS A 128 -8.84 10.64 3.45
N THR A 129 -10.12 10.59 3.08
CA THR A 129 -10.78 11.51 2.12
C THR A 129 -10.23 11.51 0.68
N GLY A 130 -9.20 10.73 0.38
CA GLY A 130 -8.54 10.70 -0.92
C GLY A 130 -9.47 10.39 -2.10
N TRP A 131 -10.42 9.46 -1.96
CA TRP A 131 -11.37 9.16 -3.03
C TRP A 131 -12.22 10.38 -3.41
N ASN A 132 -12.70 11.13 -2.42
CA ASN A 132 -13.52 12.32 -2.66
C ASN A 132 -12.68 13.49 -3.18
N TYR A 133 -11.44 13.64 -2.69
CA TYR A 133 -10.48 14.62 -3.20
C TYR A 133 -10.21 14.41 -4.70
N HIS A 134 -9.81 13.20 -5.08
CA HIS A 134 -9.50 12.90 -6.48
C HIS A 134 -10.74 12.79 -7.38
N ALA A 135 -11.94 12.65 -6.79
CA ALA A 135 -13.21 12.82 -7.49
C ALA A 135 -13.63 14.29 -7.69
N SER A 136 -12.82 15.25 -7.21
CA SER A 136 -13.15 16.69 -7.17
C SER A 136 -14.36 17.04 -6.29
N GLY A 137 -14.74 16.16 -5.36
CA GLY A 137 -15.82 16.40 -4.40
C GLY A 137 -15.37 16.97 -3.05
N ALA A 138 -14.06 17.06 -2.80
CA ALA A 138 -13.49 17.76 -1.65
C ALA A 138 -12.23 18.55 -2.06
N SER A 139 -12.31 19.88 -2.06
CA SER A 139 -11.25 20.75 -2.60
C SER A 139 -10.64 21.73 -1.57
N ASN A 140 -10.91 21.53 -0.28
CA ASN A 140 -10.37 22.39 0.77
C ASN A 140 -9.05 21.79 1.32
N PRO A 141 -7.87 22.36 0.98
CA PRO A 141 -6.58 21.79 1.39
C PRO A 141 -6.36 21.80 2.91
N VAL A 142 -6.93 22.77 3.64
CA VAL A 142 -6.84 22.81 5.11
C VAL A 142 -7.66 21.69 5.73
N ALA A 143 -8.83 21.37 5.17
CA ALA A 143 -9.65 20.25 5.64
C ALA A 143 -8.99 18.89 5.38
N LEU A 144 -8.40 18.70 4.18
CA LEU A 144 -7.64 17.51 3.84
C LEU A 144 -6.43 17.33 4.78
N ALA A 145 -5.69 18.42 5.04
CA ALA A 145 -4.60 18.44 6.00
C ALA A 145 -5.07 18.12 7.43
N GLY A 146 -6.23 18.63 7.85
CA GLY A 146 -6.84 18.33 9.15
C GLY A 146 -7.11 16.84 9.35
N VAL A 147 -7.70 16.18 8.35
CA VAL A 147 -7.99 14.73 8.41
C VAL A 147 -6.69 13.91 8.42
N TYR A 148 -5.73 14.27 7.57
CA TYR A 148 -4.41 13.64 7.54
C TYR A 148 -3.71 13.73 8.90
N VAL A 149 -3.52 14.95 9.42
CA VAL A 149 -2.83 15.19 10.69
C VAL A 149 -3.57 14.51 11.83
N ARG A 150 -4.91 14.52 11.83
CA ARG A 150 -5.69 13.80 12.85
C ARG A 150 -5.36 12.31 12.87
N ASN A 151 -5.25 11.65 11.71
CA ASN A 151 -4.86 10.24 11.67
C ASN A 151 -3.39 10.02 12.07
N MET A 152 -2.47 10.86 11.61
CA MET A 152 -1.05 10.77 11.98
C MET A 152 -0.82 11.03 13.47
N TRP A 153 -1.61 11.91 14.08
CA TRP A 153 -1.62 12.15 15.52
C TRP A 153 -2.02 10.89 16.29
N ARG A 154 -3.04 10.14 15.85
CA ARG A 154 -3.43 8.88 16.49
C ARG A 154 -2.29 7.84 16.45
N ALA A 155 -1.60 7.72 15.32
CA ALA A 155 -0.43 6.87 15.23
C ALA A 155 0.66 7.32 16.23
N TYR A 156 0.98 8.62 16.25
CA TYR A 156 1.97 9.21 17.15
C TYR A 156 1.66 9.01 18.64
N GLU A 157 0.41 9.19 19.07
CA GLU A 157 0.01 8.99 20.47
C GLU A 157 0.25 7.57 20.98
N THR A 158 0.10 6.57 20.10
CA THR A 158 0.33 5.16 20.44
C THR A 158 1.82 4.77 20.37
N GLY A 159 2.64 5.61 19.73
CA GLY A 159 4.04 5.35 19.43
C GLY A 159 4.27 4.25 18.38
N TYR A 160 3.23 3.79 17.68
CA TYR A 160 3.32 2.87 16.54
C TYR A 160 3.43 3.67 15.24
N PHE A 161 4.31 3.25 14.32
CA PHE A 161 4.57 4.02 13.11
C PHE A 161 3.52 3.77 12.02
N PRO A 162 2.95 4.80 11.36
CA PRO A 162 1.84 4.62 10.42
C PRO A 162 2.22 3.82 9.18
N LEU A 163 1.43 2.78 8.88
CA LEU A 163 1.48 1.97 7.66
C LEU A 163 0.17 2.14 6.88
N ILE A 164 0.26 2.64 5.65
CA ILE A 164 -0.89 3.02 4.83
C ILE A 164 -1.32 1.88 3.92
N HIS A 165 -2.58 1.44 4.03
CA HIS A 165 -3.02 0.23 3.31
C HIS A 165 -3.56 0.47 1.89
N CYS A 166 -3.97 1.69 1.55
CA CYS A 166 -4.54 1.99 0.23
C CYS A 166 -3.62 2.90 -0.57
N GLY A 167 -3.37 2.53 -1.83
CA GLY A 167 -2.59 3.32 -2.77
C GLY A 167 -3.14 4.73 -2.95
N THR A 168 -4.47 4.89 -2.95
CA THR A 168 -5.10 6.22 -2.98
C THR A 168 -4.75 7.05 -1.74
N SER A 169 -4.87 6.46 -0.54
CA SER A 169 -4.52 7.14 0.72
C SER A 169 -3.05 7.51 0.75
N PHE A 170 -2.19 6.60 0.27
CA PHE A 170 -0.75 6.80 0.22
C PHE A 170 -0.35 7.96 -0.69
N GLY A 171 -0.84 8.00 -1.93
CA GLY A 171 -0.60 9.12 -2.84
C GLY A 171 -1.12 10.44 -2.29
N HIS A 172 -2.38 10.45 -1.82
CA HIS A 172 -3.01 11.61 -1.21
C HIS A 172 -2.22 12.14 0.00
N TYR A 173 -1.75 11.27 0.88
CA TYR A 173 -1.00 11.66 2.08
C TYR A 173 0.38 12.22 1.75
N LYS A 174 1.03 11.80 0.65
CA LYS A 174 2.26 12.44 0.17
C LYS A 174 1.98 13.86 -0.32
N GLU A 175 0.91 14.09 -1.08
CA GLU A 175 0.53 15.42 -1.55
C GLU A 175 0.19 16.35 -0.37
N VAL A 176 -0.58 15.85 0.60
CA VAL A 176 -0.95 16.62 1.80
C VAL A 176 0.26 16.90 2.68
N ARG A 177 1.17 15.94 2.86
CA ARG A 177 2.45 16.14 3.55
C ARG A 177 3.24 17.27 2.90
N ASN A 178 3.45 17.20 1.58
CA ASN A 178 4.19 18.22 0.83
C ASN A 178 3.51 19.59 0.98
N THR A 179 2.18 19.61 0.91
CA THR A 179 1.37 20.83 1.12
C THR A 179 1.61 21.45 2.51
N ILE A 180 1.58 20.65 3.57
CA ILE A 180 1.83 21.11 4.95
C ILE A 180 3.26 21.64 5.11
N ILE A 181 4.25 20.99 4.50
CA ILE A 181 5.68 21.37 4.63
C ILE A 181 5.98 22.65 3.85
N LEU A 182 5.55 22.74 2.59
CA LEU A 182 5.96 23.83 1.70
C LEU A 182 5.13 25.10 1.88
N HIS A 183 3.90 25.00 2.39
CA HIS A 183 2.97 26.14 2.49
C HIS A 183 2.69 26.53 3.94
N LYS A 184 3.33 27.62 4.39
CA LYS A 184 3.16 28.15 5.75
C LYS A 184 1.71 28.53 6.05
N GLU A 185 1.03 29.10 5.06
CA GLU A 185 -0.38 29.50 5.15
C GLU A 185 -1.32 28.33 5.47
N ILE A 186 -0.98 27.12 5.03
CA ILE A 186 -1.73 25.91 5.37
C ILE A 186 -1.53 25.57 6.85
N ARG A 187 -0.28 25.60 7.35
CA ARG A 187 0.04 25.34 8.76
C ARG A 187 -0.63 26.33 9.70
N GLU A 188 -0.62 27.62 9.35
CA GLU A 188 -1.24 28.69 10.14
C GLU A 188 -2.75 28.53 10.27
N LYS A 189 -3.44 28.10 9.20
CA LYS A 189 -4.89 27.84 9.22
C LYS A 189 -5.23 26.49 9.88
N LEU A 190 -4.37 25.50 9.74
CA LEU A 190 -4.55 24.15 10.28
C LEU A 190 -4.39 24.11 11.80
N ARG A 191 -3.37 24.78 12.35
CA ARG A 191 -3.02 24.68 13.77
C ARG A 191 -4.18 25.04 14.71
N PRO A 192 -4.93 26.14 14.53
CA PRO A 192 -6.09 26.44 15.37
C PRO A 192 -7.17 25.34 15.35
N ILE A 193 -7.35 24.65 14.22
CA ILE A 193 -8.30 23.54 14.09
C ILE A 193 -7.81 22.35 14.91
N MET A 194 -6.53 21.97 14.77
CA MET A 194 -5.95 20.86 15.53
C MET A 194 -5.96 21.14 17.03
N ARG A 195 -5.68 22.37 17.44
CA ARG A 195 -5.66 22.77 18.86
C ARG A 195 -7.04 22.71 19.51
N LYS A 196 -8.13 22.91 18.75
CA LYS A 196 -9.51 22.64 19.26
C LYS A 196 -9.75 21.17 19.58
N LEU A 197 -8.99 20.26 18.96
CA LEU A 197 -9.03 18.82 19.21
C LEU A 197 -7.99 18.36 20.25
N ASN A 198 -7.29 19.30 20.91
CA ASN A 198 -6.13 19.04 21.77
C ASN A 198 -4.97 18.31 21.06
N MET A 199 -4.83 18.55 19.75
CA MET A 199 -3.77 18.01 18.90
C MET A 199 -2.85 19.13 18.38
N ASP A 200 -1.72 18.75 17.78
CA ASP A 200 -0.89 19.65 16.98
C ASP A 200 -0.51 19.00 15.63
N ILE A 201 0.26 19.72 14.81
CA ILE A 201 0.69 19.26 13.49
C ILE A 201 1.79 18.20 13.65
N VAL A 202 1.41 16.94 13.51
CA VAL A 202 2.32 15.78 13.40
C VAL A 202 2.40 15.33 11.94
N VAL A 203 3.63 15.07 11.48
CA VAL A 203 3.92 14.51 10.16
C VAL A 203 4.92 13.35 10.32
N PRO A 204 4.66 12.14 9.81
CA PRO A 204 5.65 11.07 9.82
C PRO A 204 6.85 11.37 8.92
N GLU A 205 8.03 10.93 9.35
CA GLU A 205 9.29 11.14 8.61
C GLU A 205 9.23 10.49 7.20
N GLU A 206 8.52 9.35 7.10
CA GLU A 206 8.24 8.64 5.86
C GLU A 206 6.74 8.35 5.76
N VAL A 207 6.19 8.44 4.55
CA VAL A 207 4.88 7.87 4.24
C VAL A 207 5.13 6.50 3.63
N VAL A 208 4.66 5.44 4.27
CA VAL A 208 4.97 4.06 3.89
C VAL A 208 3.68 3.31 3.55
N HIS A 209 3.66 2.69 2.37
CA HIS A 209 2.55 1.84 1.95
C HIS A 209 2.77 0.39 2.40
N TYR A 210 1.70 -0.32 2.73
CA TYR A 210 1.81 -1.72 3.19
C TYR A 210 2.48 -2.62 2.16
N SER A 211 2.36 -2.36 0.85
CA SER A 211 3.05 -3.17 -0.18
C SER A 211 4.55 -2.90 -0.23
N GLU A 212 5.00 -1.70 0.16
CA GLU A 212 6.43 -1.41 0.33
C GLU A 212 7.00 -2.20 1.51
N TRP A 213 6.25 -2.25 2.62
CA TRP A 213 6.55 -3.10 3.76
C TRP A 213 6.53 -4.58 3.38
N LEU A 214 5.50 -5.04 2.68
CA LEU A 214 5.36 -6.44 2.29
C LEU A 214 6.50 -6.87 1.38
N TYR A 215 6.87 -6.05 0.40
CA TYR A 215 8.04 -6.31 -0.44
C TYR A 215 9.32 -6.42 0.40
N THR A 216 9.54 -5.49 1.33
CA THR A 216 10.67 -5.53 2.27
C THR A 216 10.72 -6.83 3.07
N MET A 217 9.56 -7.34 3.47
CA MET A 217 9.45 -8.60 4.23
C MET A 217 9.35 -9.84 3.34
N SER A 218 9.17 -9.69 2.02
CA SER A 218 8.73 -10.79 1.15
C SER A 218 9.76 -11.90 0.99
N LYS A 219 11.07 -11.60 0.96
CA LYS A 219 12.12 -12.64 0.93
C LYS A 219 12.06 -13.52 2.20
N LYS A 220 11.84 -12.93 3.38
CA LYS A 220 11.61 -13.66 4.65
C LYS A 220 10.29 -14.43 4.62
N ALA A 221 9.21 -13.80 4.15
CA ALA A 221 7.89 -14.42 4.08
C ALA A 221 7.87 -15.64 3.14
N ALA A 222 8.53 -15.54 1.98
CA ALA A 222 8.59 -16.59 0.97
C ALA A 222 9.34 -17.85 1.45
N GLN A 223 10.23 -17.74 2.44
CA GLN A 223 10.86 -18.92 3.09
C GLN A 223 9.84 -19.77 3.84
N GLN A 224 8.67 -19.22 4.19
CA GLN A 224 7.59 -19.92 4.86
C GLN A 224 6.44 -20.31 3.91
N LYS A 225 6.69 -20.28 2.59
CA LYS A 225 5.68 -20.67 1.61
C LYS A 225 5.33 -22.15 1.76
N LYS A 226 4.03 -22.44 1.68
CA LYS A 226 3.47 -23.80 1.72
C LYS A 226 3.20 -24.33 0.31
N TYR A 227 2.86 -23.44 -0.62
CA TYR A 227 2.51 -23.80 -2.00
C TYR A 227 3.58 -23.32 -2.98
N ASP A 228 3.81 -24.11 -4.02
CA ASP A 228 4.74 -23.75 -5.08
C ASP A 228 4.06 -22.90 -6.15
N LEU A 229 4.74 -21.80 -6.51
CA LEU A 229 4.27 -20.81 -7.47
C LEU A 229 5.17 -20.76 -8.72
N SER A 230 6.16 -21.65 -8.83
CA SER A 230 7.12 -21.68 -9.96
C SER A 230 6.46 -21.75 -11.35
N ASN A 231 5.27 -22.37 -11.43
CA ASN A 231 4.49 -22.53 -12.66
C ASN A 231 3.38 -21.48 -12.84
N VAL A 232 3.36 -20.43 -12.01
CA VAL A 232 2.37 -19.34 -12.08
C VAL A 232 2.92 -18.20 -12.92
N LYS A 233 2.14 -17.77 -13.91
CA LYS A 233 2.34 -16.51 -14.63
C LYS A 233 1.49 -15.42 -13.99
N ALA A 234 2.12 -14.42 -13.41
CA ALA A 234 1.42 -13.34 -12.73
C ALA A 234 1.57 -12.03 -13.51
N ALA A 235 0.46 -11.49 -13.99
CA ALA A 235 0.41 -10.11 -14.44
C ALA A 235 0.29 -9.20 -13.21
N VAL A 236 1.00 -8.08 -13.22
CA VAL A 236 0.98 -7.14 -12.10
C VAL A 236 0.46 -5.79 -12.56
N HIS A 237 -0.47 -5.23 -11.79
CA HIS A 237 -0.89 -3.83 -11.94
C HIS A 237 -0.39 -3.02 -10.74
N THR A 238 0.60 -2.19 -10.97
CA THR A 238 1.05 -1.21 -9.96
C THR A 238 0.08 -0.03 -9.94
N PRO A 239 -0.57 0.27 -8.81
CA PRO A 239 -1.57 1.33 -8.74
C PRO A 239 -0.97 2.71 -9.05
N CYS A 240 -1.68 3.52 -9.83
CA CYS A 240 -1.21 4.86 -10.22
C CYS A 240 -0.91 5.76 -9.00
N HIS A 241 -1.71 5.71 -7.94
CA HIS A 241 -1.50 6.56 -6.76
C HIS A 241 -0.37 6.07 -5.84
N VAL A 242 0.18 4.88 -6.10
CA VAL A 242 1.38 4.42 -5.39
C VAL A 242 2.60 5.19 -5.89
N TYR A 243 2.73 5.36 -7.21
CA TYR A 243 4.00 5.83 -7.79
C TYR A 243 3.88 6.94 -8.83
N LYS A 244 2.74 7.15 -9.52
CA LYS A 244 2.67 8.18 -10.56
C LYS A 244 2.51 9.59 -10.01
N LEU A 245 1.97 9.74 -8.80
CA LEU A 245 1.76 11.05 -8.19
C LEU A 245 3.07 11.64 -7.64
N VAL A 246 3.85 10.83 -6.94
CA VAL A 246 5.15 11.21 -6.37
C VAL A 246 6.13 10.02 -6.57
N PRO A 247 6.65 9.84 -7.80
CA PRO A 247 7.43 8.65 -8.18
C PRO A 247 8.71 8.46 -7.39
N GLU A 248 9.37 9.55 -7.02
CA GLU A 248 10.58 9.55 -6.21
C GLU A 248 10.36 9.14 -4.75
N ASP A 249 9.10 9.12 -4.26
CA ASP A 249 8.73 8.69 -2.91
C ASP A 249 8.19 7.25 -2.89
N THR A 250 8.71 6.40 -3.77
CA THR A 250 8.33 4.99 -3.90
C THR A 250 9.59 4.16 -4.04
N ILE A 251 9.55 2.91 -3.56
CA ILE A 251 10.69 2.00 -3.65
C ILE A 251 10.80 1.32 -5.03
N TYR A 252 12.03 1.15 -5.48
CA TYR A 252 12.44 0.48 -6.71
C TYR A 252 13.57 -0.50 -6.39
N ASP A 253 13.71 -1.53 -7.22
CA ASP A 253 14.75 -2.54 -7.09
C ASP A 253 15.25 -2.92 -8.50
N PRO A 254 16.57 -2.88 -8.77
CA PRO A 254 17.12 -3.27 -10.06
C PRO A 254 16.80 -4.72 -10.48
N GLU A 255 16.60 -5.65 -9.54
CA GLU A 255 16.22 -7.04 -9.82
C GLU A 255 14.75 -7.17 -10.27
N VAL A 256 13.94 -6.12 -10.07
CA VAL A 256 12.50 -6.10 -10.38
C VAL A 256 12.26 -5.17 -11.56
N TRP A 257 11.94 -5.74 -12.73
CA TRP A 257 11.74 -4.98 -13.97
C TRP A 257 12.92 -4.03 -14.32
N GLN A 258 14.15 -4.35 -13.91
CA GLN A 258 15.34 -3.51 -14.14
C GLN A 258 15.19 -2.11 -13.52
N GLY A 259 14.48 -1.99 -12.40
CA GLY A 259 14.20 -0.70 -11.77
C GLY A 259 13.27 0.23 -12.58
N ARG A 260 12.69 -0.23 -13.70
CA ARG A 260 11.79 0.59 -14.55
C ARG A 260 10.37 0.69 -14.01
N ARG A 261 10.03 -0.15 -13.02
CA ARG A 261 8.72 -0.16 -12.34
C ARG A 261 8.97 -0.20 -10.83
N PRO A 262 8.02 0.28 -10.01
CA PRO A 262 8.13 0.15 -8.56
C PRO A 262 8.33 -1.32 -8.16
N ALA A 263 9.17 -1.52 -7.14
CA ALA A 263 9.49 -2.87 -6.68
C ALA A 263 8.25 -3.56 -6.11
N ALA A 264 7.43 -2.84 -5.35
CA ALA A 264 6.14 -3.35 -4.91
C ALA A 264 5.02 -3.02 -5.92
N PRO A 265 4.09 -3.94 -6.21
CA PRO A 265 3.99 -5.31 -5.68
C PRO A 265 4.73 -6.38 -6.51
N SER A 266 5.35 -6.02 -7.65
CA SER A 266 5.95 -7.00 -8.58
C SER A 266 7.01 -7.90 -7.94
N GLY A 267 7.92 -7.30 -7.18
CA GLY A 267 8.98 -7.99 -6.47
C GLY A 267 8.47 -8.92 -5.39
N THR A 268 7.33 -8.62 -4.74
CA THR A 268 6.68 -9.56 -3.81
C THR A 268 6.29 -10.83 -4.55
N VAL A 269 5.62 -10.68 -5.69
CA VAL A 269 5.19 -11.81 -6.53
C VAL A 269 6.38 -12.64 -7.00
N GLN A 270 7.44 -11.97 -7.46
CA GLN A 270 8.71 -12.60 -7.88
C GLN A 270 9.39 -13.36 -6.73
N ASN A 271 9.48 -12.76 -5.53
CA ASN A 271 10.13 -13.39 -4.37
C ASN A 271 9.39 -14.64 -3.89
N PHE A 272 8.07 -14.73 -4.11
CA PHE A 272 7.29 -15.93 -3.85
C PHE A 272 7.45 -17.03 -4.91
N GLY A 273 8.14 -16.73 -6.02
CA GLY A 273 8.53 -17.69 -7.05
C GLY A 273 7.65 -17.69 -8.30
N ALA A 274 6.66 -16.80 -8.40
CA ALA A 274 5.86 -16.67 -9.61
C ALA A 274 6.61 -15.92 -10.71
N LYS A 275 6.36 -16.31 -11.97
CA LYS A 275 6.91 -15.63 -13.14
C LYS A 275 6.11 -14.37 -13.43
N LEU A 276 6.78 -13.21 -13.34
CA LEU A 276 6.21 -11.96 -13.81
C LEU A 276 6.03 -12.00 -15.33
N VAL A 277 4.84 -11.65 -15.81
CA VAL A 277 4.54 -11.49 -17.24
C VAL A 277 4.19 -10.04 -17.55
N ASP A 278 4.58 -9.59 -18.74
CA ASP A 278 4.36 -8.23 -19.21
C ASP A 278 3.17 -8.17 -20.18
N TYR A 279 2.51 -7.01 -20.26
CA TYR A 279 1.38 -6.75 -21.15
C TYR A 279 1.40 -5.30 -21.63
N SER A 280 0.90 -5.05 -22.84
CA SER A 280 1.09 -3.79 -23.60
C SER A 280 0.62 -2.54 -22.85
N THR A 281 -0.43 -2.67 -22.05
CA THR A 281 -1.12 -1.60 -21.33
C THR A 281 -0.79 -1.57 -19.83
N TRP A 282 0.36 -2.12 -19.42
CA TRP A 282 0.75 -2.16 -18.00
C TRP A 282 0.75 -0.78 -17.33
N TRP A 283 1.17 0.25 -18.07
CA TRP A 283 1.20 1.63 -17.61
C TRP A 283 -0.20 2.21 -17.41
N ASP A 284 -1.23 1.72 -18.11
CA ASP A 284 -2.55 2.32 -18.06
C ASP A 284 -3.20 2.17 -16.67
N CYS A 285 -4.08 3.14 -16.34
CA CYS A 285 -4.93 3.10 -15.16
C CYS A 285 -5.76 1.81 -15.10
N CYS A 286 -6.15 1.34 -13.91
CA CYS A 286 -7.05 0.19 -13.78
C CYS A 286 -8.48 0.45 -14.28
N GLY A 287 -8.84 1.72 -14.53
CA GLY A 287 -10.21 2.14 -14.87
C GLY A 287 -11.00 2.72 -13.68
N PHE A 288 -10.48 2.62 -12.45
CA PHE A 288 -11.08 3.23 -11.25
C PHE A 288 -10.82 4.74 -11.17
N GLY A 289 -11.03 5.48 -12.27
CA GLY A 289 -10.94 6.94 -12.23
C GLY A 289 -11.96 7.48 -11.23
N PHE A 290 -11.54 8.19 -10.19
CA PHE A 290 -12.42 8.59 -9.08
C PHE A 290 -13.64 9.40 -9.52
N ARG A 291 -13.50 10.23 -10.56
CA ARG A 291 -14.65 10.88 -11.20
C ARG A 291 -15.46 9.91 -12.06
N HIS A 292 -14.80 9.13 -12.91
CA HIS A 292 -15.46 8.17 -13.82
C HIS A 292 -16.27 7.12 -13.07
N ILE A 293 -15.85 6.63 -11.91
CA ILE A 293 -16.64 5.65 -11.15
C ILE A 293 -17.93 6.26 -10.57
N LEU A 294 -17.96 7.58 -10.36
CA LEU A 294 -19.14 8.29 -9.90
C LEU A 294 -20.07 8.71 -11.04
N THR A 295 -19.50 9.16 -12.17
CA THR A 295 -20.29 9.77 -13.27
C THR A 295 -20.41 8.88 -14.52
N GLU A 296 -19.48 7.95 -14.74
CA GLU A 296 -19.27 7.20 -16.01
C GLU A 296 -18.91 5.72 -15.72
N ARG A 297 -19.76 5.03 -14.96
CA ARG A 297 -19.50 3.66 -14.49
C ARG A 297 -19.20 2.67 -15.62
N GLU A 298 -19.90 2.81 -16.75
CA GLU A 298 -19.71 1.91 -17.90
C GLU A 298 -18.36 2.11 -18.59
N PHE A 299 -17.83 3.35 -18.60
CA PHE A 299 -16.46 3.60 -19.03
C PHE A 299 -15.49 2.85 -18.12
N SER A 300 -15.64 2.98 -16.80
CA SER A 300 -14.75 2.32 -15.83
C SER A 300 -14.71 0.80 -16.01
N ARG A 301 -15.89 0.19 -16.18
CA ARG A 301 -16.04 -1.26 -16.40
C ARG A 301 -15.41 -1.72 -17.70
N SER A 302 -15.73 -1.03 -18.80
CA SER A 302 -15.21 -1.35 -20.13
C SER A 302 -13.70 -1.16 -20.20
N PHE A 303 -13.19 -0.07 -19.61
CA PHE A 303 -11.76 0.22 -19.57
C PHE A 303 -10.99 -0.87 -18.82
N ALA A 304 -11.45 -1.27 -17.64
CA ALA A 304 -10.82 -2.34 -16.87
C ALA A 304 -10.73 -3.65 -17.67
N LEU A 305 -11.78 -4.00 -18.39
CA LEU A 305 -11.79 -5.19 -19.25
C LEU A 305 -10.83 -5.03 -20.44
N PHE A 306 -11.11 -4.09 -21.35
CA PHE A 306 -10.41 -3.96 -22.63
C PHE A 306 -8.95 -3.51 -22.49
N LYS A 307 -8.65 -2.67 -21.50
CA LYS A 307 -7.29 -2.15 -21.32
C LYS A 307 -6.48 -2.93 -20.31
N LYS A 308 -7.05 -3.76 -19.44
CA LYS A 308 -6.24 -4.48 -18.44
C LYS A 308 -6.42 -5.98 -18.51
N VAL A 309 -7.64 -6.49 -18.38
CA VAL A 309 -7.90 -7.94 -18.31
C VAL A 309 -7.58 -8.62 -19.63
N ILE A 310 -8.07 -8.08 -20.77
CA ILE A 310 -7.85 -8.70 -22.08
C ILE A 310 -6.35 -8.80 -22.42
N PRO A 311 -5.54 -7.71 -22.36
CA PRO A 311 -4.11 -7.81 -22.58
C PRO A 311 -3.40 -8.78 -21.63
N ALA A 312 -3.77 -8.77 -20.34
CA ALA A 312 -3.17 -9.67 -19.36
C ALA A 312 -3.44 -11.16 -19.68
N VAL A 313 -4.58 -11.50 -20.28
CA VAL A 313 -4.89 -12.88 -20.66
C VAL A 313 -4.38 -13.23 -22.06
N GLU A 314 -4.68 -12.41 -23.06
CA GLU A 314 -4.43 -12.74 -24.46
C GLU A 314 -2.97 -12.54 -24.87
N GLU A 315 -2.31 -11.50 -24.36
CA GLU A 315 -0.90 -11.22 -24.67
C GLU A 315 0.04 -11.94 -23.69
N ALA A 316 -0.26 -11.81 -22.39
CA ALA A 316 0.65 -12.24 -21.33
C ALA A 316 0.37 -13.66 -20.82
N HIS A 317 -0.79 -14.24 -21.15
CA HIS A 317 -1.24 -15.55 -20.67
C HIS A 317 -1.15 -15.68 -19.15
N ALA A 318 -1.60 -14.65 -18.44
CA ALA A 318 -1.56 -14.61 -16.98
C ALA A 318 -2.56 -15.59 -16.35
N ASP A 319 -2.13 -16.22 -15.25
CA ASP A 319 -2.94 -17.08 -14.40
C ASP A 319 -3.63 -16.29 -13.28
N VAL A 320 -3.06 -15.14 -12.92
CA VAL A 320 -3.53 -14.26 -11.85
C VAL A 320 -3.11 -12.83 -12.15
N PHE A 321 -3.97 -11.89 -11.80
CA PHE A 321 -3.67 -10.47 -11.77
C PHE A 321 -3.42 -10.02 -10.33
N VAL A 322 -2.23 -9.52 -10.04
CA VAL A 322 -1.87 -9.04 -8.70
C VAL A 322 -1.77 -7.53 -8.67
N THR A 323 -2.30 -6.90 -7.63
CA THR A 323 -2.20 -5.45 -7.41
C THR A 323 -2.12 -5.11 -5.92
N SER A 324 -1.96 -3.84 -5.58
CA SER A 324 -1.77 -3.38 -4.19
C SER A 324 -2.63 -2.19 -3.82
N ASP A 325 -3.75 -1.95 -4.50
CA ASP A 325 -4.71 -0.90 -4.12
C ASP A 325 -6.13 -1.44 -4.19
N THR A 326 -6.96 -1.05 -3.24
CA THR A 326 -8.33 -1.55 -3.15
C THR A 326 -9.17 -1.19 -4.36
N GLY A 327 -9.05 0.05 -4.87
CA GLY A 327 -9.79 0.48 -6.05
C GLY A 327 -9.40 -0.36 -7.25
N CYS A 328 -8.11 -0.66 -7.38
CA CYS A 328 -7.57 -1.51 -8.43
C CYS A 328 -8.09 -2.96 -8.32
N VAL A 329 -7.98 -3.62 -7.15
CA VAL A 329 -8.50 -4.99 -6.95
C VAL A 329 -9.98 -5.03 -7.29
N THR A 330 -10.77 -4.14 -6.68
CA THR A 330 -12.24 -4.12 -6.82
C THR A 330 -12.66 -3.91 -8.27
N THR A 331 -11.98 -3.03 -8.99
CA THR A 331 -12.35 -2.68 -10.37
C THR A 331 -11.98 -3.77 -11.35
N LEU A 332 -10.76 -4.30 -11.25
CA LEU A 332 -10.29 -5.36 -12.15
C LEU A 332 -11.05 -6.68 -11.90
N ASP A 333 -11.43 -6.95 -10.65
CA ASP A 333 -12.25 -8.11 -10.28
C ASP A 333 -13.70 -7.94 -10.75
N LYS A 334 -14.42 -6.95 -10.20
CA LYS A 334 -15.87 -6.82 -10.38
C LYS A 334 -16.28 -6.42 -11.80
N SER A 335 -15.42 -5.72 -12.54
CA SER A 335 -15.76 -5.30 -13.91
C SER A 335 -15.77 -6.45 -14.91
N GLN A 336 -15.14 -7.59 -14.59
CA GLN A 336 -15.20 -8.77 -15.46
C GLN A 336 -16.61 -9.34 -15.59
N TRP A 337 -17.50 -9.07 -14.62
CA TRP A 337 -18.92 -9.42 -14.73
C TRP A 337 -19.60 -8.71 -15.92
N ALA A 338 -19.26 -7.44 -16.17
CA ALA A 338 -19.78 -6.71 -17.32
C ALA A 338 -19.31 -7.37 -18.63
N GLY A 339 -18.04 -7.77 -18.70
CA GLY A 339 -17.52 -8.55 -19.83
C GLY A 339 -18.30 -9.85 -20.05
N LYS A 340 -18.53 -10.61 -18.98
CA LYS A 340 -19.30 -11.86 -19.02
C LYS A 340 -20.72 -11.66 -19.56
N ALA A 341 -21.40 -10.58 -19.16
CA ALA A 341 -22.73 -10.22 -19.66
C ALA A 341 -22.74 -9.93 -21.18
N HIS A 342 -21.60 -9.56 -21.77
CA HIS A 342 -21.41 -9.31 -23.19
C HIS A 342 -20.66 -10.43 -23.94
N GLY A 343 -20.53 -11.62 -23.33
CA GLY A 343 -19.88 -12.78 -23.96
C GLY A 343 -18.35 -12.86 -23.78
N PHE A 344 -17.74 -11.90 -23.09
CA PHE A 344 -16.30 -11.88 -22.77
C PHE A 344 -16.04 -12.50 -21.40
N ASN A 345 -15.87 -13.83 -21.34
CA ASN A 345 -15.69 -14.56 -20.09
C ASN A 345 -14.22 -14.94 -19.83
N TYR A 346 -13.36 -13.95 -19.62
CA TYR A 346 -11.94 -14.17 -19.31
C TYR A 346 -11.71 -14.76 -17.92
N ASN A 347 -12.49 -14.29 -16.93
CA ASN A 347 -12.48 -14.81 -15.57
C ASN A 347 -11.08 -14.90 -14.92
N LEU A 348 -10.23 -13.89 -15.19
CA LEU A 348 -8.88 -13.79 -14.66
C LEU A 348 -8.94 -13.43 -13.16
N PRO A 349 -8.44 -14.29 -12.26
CA PRO A 349 -8.48 -14.02 -10.82
C PRO A 349 -7.67 -12.77 -10.48
N VAL A 350 -8.23 -11.90 -9.64
CA VAL A 350 -7.55 -10.67 -9.20
C VAL A 350 -7.32 -10.71 -7.70
N LEU A 351 -6.07 -10.60 -7.25
CA LEU A 351 -5.72 -10.63 -5.84
C LEU A 351 -4.92 -9.39 -5.43
N ALA A 352 -5.12 -8.96 -4.19
CA ALA A 352 -4.12 -8.13 -3.53
C ALA A 352 -2.82 -8.95 -3.36
N ASP A 353 -1.66 -8.31 -3.47
CA ASP A 353 -0.36 -8.95 -3.20
C ASP A 353 -0.28 -9.57 -1.79
N ALA A 354 -0.95 -8.98 -0.80
CA ALA A 354 -1.11 -9.55 0.54
C ALA A 354 -1.93 -10.84 0.53
N GLN A 355 -3.04 -10.91 -0.21
CA GLN A 355 -3.82 -12.15 -0.34
C GLN A 355 -3.01 -13.23 -1.05
N PHE A 356 -2.34 -12.86 -2.14
CA PHE A 356 -1.45 -13.75 -2.89
C PHE A 356 -0.36 -14.34 -2.00
N ALA A 357 0.36 -13.49 -1.26
CA ALA A 357 1.43 -13.90 -0.35
C ALA A 357 0.91 -14.74 0.83
N ALA A 358 -0.18 -14.32 1.49
CA ALA A 358 -0.75 -15.03 2.63
C ALA A 358 -1.22 -16.44 2.24
N ILE A 359 -1.93 -16.57 1.11
CA ILE A 359 -2.35 -17.86 0.58
C ILE A 359 -1.14 -18.74 0.28
N ALA A 360 -0.11 -18.19 -0.38
CA ALA A 360 1.12 -18.93 -0.67
C ALA A 360 1.81 -19.44 0.60
N MET A 361 1.74 -18.69 1.71
CA MET A 361 2.22 -19.09 3.05
C MET A 361 1.31 -20.07 3.80
N GLY A 362 0.18 -20.46 3.21
CA GLY A 362 -0.76 -21.41 3.80
C GLY A 362 -1.92 -20.81 4.58
N ALA A 363 -2.23 -19.52 4.41
CA ALA A 363 -3.42 -18.92 4.98
C ALA A 363 -4.70 -19.60 4.47
N ASP A 364 -5.71 -19.68 5.32
CA ASP A 364 -7.02 -20.22 4.96
C ASP A 364 -7.69 -19.32 3.89
N PRO A 365 -8.10 -19.87 2.73
CA PRO A 365 -8.70 -19.09 1.65
C PRO A 365 -10.00 -18.37 2.02
N TYR A 366 -10.80 -18.92 2.95
CA TYR A 366 -12.15 -18.43 3.23
C TYR A 366 -12.21 -17.60 4.50
N THR A 367 -11.47 -17.96 5.55
CA THR A 367 -11.49 -17.21 6.83
C THR A 367 -10.47 -16.07 6.84
N ILE A 368 -9.31 -16.26 6.20
CA ILE A 368 -8.23 -15.24 6.17
C ILE A 368 -8.24 -14.45 4.86
N ALA A 369 -8.02 -15.13 3.73
CA ALA A 369 -7.94 -14.43 2.44
C ALA A 369 -9.32 -14.03 1.90
N GLN A 370 -10.39 -14.61 2.47
CA GLN A 370 -11.81 -14.34 2.19
C GLN A 370 -12.12 -14.25 0.69
N ILE A 371 -11.68 -15.26 -0.07
CA ILE A 371 -11.75 -15.24 -1.53
C ILE A 371 -13.19 -15.16 -2.08
N HIS A 372 -14.19 -15.51 -1.27
CA HIS A 372 -15.61 -15.46 -1.60
C HIS A 372 -16.17 -14.04 -1.79
N TRP A 373 -15.39 -13.00 -1.47
CA TRP A 373 -15.74 -11.59 -1.78
C TRP A 373 -15.33 -11.14 -3.18
N HIS A 374 -14.54 -11.95 -3.90
CA HIS A 374 -14.17 -11.71 -5.29
C HIS A 374 -15.25 -12.24 -6.23
N ALA A 375 -15.42 -11.57 -7.36
CA ALA A 375 -16.35 -11.93 -8.43
C ALA A 375 -15.74 -12.92 -9.44
N THR A 376 -14.42 -12.97 -9.52
CA THR A 376 -13.66 -13.86 -10.41
C THR A 376 -13.40 -15.24 -9.77
N ASP A 377 -13.10 -16.25 -10.59
CA ASP A 377 -12.84 -17.62 -10.13
C ASP A 377 -11.45 -17.78 -9.48
N VAL A 378 -11.34 -17.30 -8.25
CA VAL A 378 -10.14 -17.48 -7.44
C VAL A 378 -9.92 -18.96 -7.09
N GLU A 379 -10.98 -19.75 -6.94
CA GLU A 379 -10.87 -21.18 -6.58
C GLU A 379 -10.10 -21.98 -7.64
N GLY A 380 -10.35 -21.74 -8.94
CA GLY A 380 -9.61 -22.36 -10.04
C GLY A 380 -8.09 -22.11 -9.95
N PHE A 381 -7.69 -20.86 -9.70
CA PHE A 381 -6.29 -20.51 -9.47
C PHE A 381 -5.71 -21.20 -8.23
N LEU A 382 -6.47 -21.26 -7.14
CA LEU A 382 -6.03 -21.94 -5.91
C LEU A 382 -5.79 -23.44 -6.12
N ARG A 383 -6.67 -24.12 -6.86
CA ARG A 383 -6.47 -25.53 -7.23
C ARG A 383 -5.21 -25.71 -8.08
N LYS A 384 -4.94 -24.78 -9.01
CA LYS A 384 -3.73 -24.82 -9.85
C LYS A 384 -2.43 -24.76 -9.03
N ILE A 385 -2.41 -24.04 -7.91
CA ILE A 385 -1.22 -23.95 -7.03
C ILE A 385 -1.23 -25.01 -5.91
N GLY A 386 -2.15 -25.98 -5.96
CA GLY A 386 -2.19 -27.11 -5.04
C GLY A 386 -2.89 -26.84 -3.69
N VAL A 387 -3.70 -25.79 -3.59
CA VAL A 387 -4.53 -25.56 -2.40
C VAL A 387 -5.71 -26.56 -2.42
N PRO A 388 -5.98 -27.29 -1.31
CA PRO A 388 -7.16 -28.16 -1.18
C PRO A 388 -8.43 -27.34 -0.94
N VAL A 389 -8.87 -26.62 -1.98
CA VAL A 389 -9.96 -25.64 -1.91
C VAL A 389 -11.24 -26.24 -1.36
N ASP A 390 -11.60 -27.45 -1.81
CA ASP A 390 -12.87 -28.08 -1.46
C ASP A 390 -12.92 -28.44 0.03
N ASP A 391 -11.81 -28.92 0.60
CA ASP A 391 -11.68 -29.19 2.05
C ASP A 391 -11.82 -27.91 2.89
N TYR A 392 -11.18 -26.81 2.46
CA TYR A 392 -11.30 -25.52 3.14
C TYR A 392 -12.73 -24.98 3.07
N LYS A 393 -13.38 -25.15 1.92
CA LYS A 393 -14.74 -24.71 1.69
C LYS A 393 -15.74 -25.46 2.55
N GLU A 394 -15.62 -26.78 2.62
CA GLU A 394 -16.46 -27.62 3.48
C GLU A 394 -16.32 -27.21 4.96
N LYS A 395 -15.08 -27.07 5.44
CA LYS A 395 -14.80 -26.60 6.81
C LYS A 395 -15.38 -25.21 7.06
N PHE A 396 -15.28 -24.31 6.10
CA PHE A 396 -15.84 -22.96 6.22
C PHE A 396 -17.37 -22.98 6.30
N ILE A 397 -18.04 -23.78 5.46
CA ILE A 397 -19.50 -23.94 5.50
C ILE A 397 -19.93 -24.52 6.85
N GLN A 398 -19.22 -25.53 7.35
CA GLN A 398 -19.49 -26.10 8.68
C GLN A 398 -19.31 -25.05 9.77
N TYR A 399 -18.22 -24.29 9.74
CA TYR A 399 -17.98 -23.19 10.68
C TYR A 399 -19.10 -22.15 10.66
N LEU A 400 -19.63 -21.79 9.48
CA LEU A 400 -20.79 -20.90 9.38
C LEU A 400 -22.07 -21.51 9.99
N SER A 401 -22.28 -22.83 9.84
CA SER A 401 -23.39 -23.54 10.51
C SER A 401 -23.23 -23.49 12.02
N ASP A 402 -22.04 -23.79 12.51
CA ASP A 402 -21.74 -23.81 13.94
C ASP A 402 -21.90 -22.42 14.58
N LEU A 403 -21.52 -21.34 13.86
CA LEU A 403 -21.77 -19.97 14.31
C LEU A 403 -23.26 -19.66 14.42
N ARG A 404 -24.07 -20.08 13.44
CA ARG A 404 -25.54 -19.86 13.44
C ARG A 404 -26.21 -20.63 14.58
N GLU A 405 -25.69 -21.80 14.89
CA GLU A 405 -26.20 -22.67 15.96
C GLU A 405 -25.64 -22.33 17.35
N GLY A 406 -24.72 -21.35 17.45
CA GLY A 406 -24.07 -20.98 18.70
C GLY A 406 -23.05 -22.01 19.21
N LYS A 407 -22.65 -22.96 18.37
CA LYS A 407 -21.63 -24.00 18.65
C LYS A 407 -20.21 -23.49 18.48
N ALA A 408 -20.02 -22.38 17.76
CA ALA A 408 -18.73 -21.72 17.57
C ALA A 408 -18.79 -20.24 17.95
N GLN A 409 -17.61 -19.64 18.14
CA GLN A 409 -17.42 -18.20 18.30
C GLN A 409 -16.63 -17.64 17.12
N PRO A 410 -16.82 -16.36 16.76
CA PRO A 410 -16.03 -15.73 15.71
C PRO A 410 -14.53 -15.83 16.00
N GLN A 411 -13.77 -16.33 15.03
CA GLN A 411 -12.32 -16.33 15.09
C GLN A 411 -11.79 -14.93 14.81
N TYR A 412 -11.05 -14.37 15.76
CA TYR A 412 -10.37 -13.09 15.60
C TYR A 412 -8.87 -13.33 15.42
N LEU A 413 -8.24 -12.54 14.53
CA LEU A 413 -6.79 -12.59 14.32
C LEU A 413 -5.98 -12.03 15.48
N TYR A 414 -6.63 -11.29 16.38
CA TYR A 414 -6.04 -10.69 17.55
C TYR A 414 -7.14 -10.56 18.60
N THR A 415 -6.75 -10.52 19.87
CA THR A 415 -7.70 -10.34 20.97
C THR A 415 -8.52 -9.06 20.73
N PRO A 416 -9.87 -9.12 20.71
CA PRO A 416 -10.67 -7.92 20.56
C PRO A 416 -10.30 -6.92 21.65
N HIS A 417 -9.80 -5.74 21.28
CA HIS A 417 -9.63 -4.67 22.25
C HIS A 417 -11.03 -4.35 22.80
N ARG A 418 -11.28 -4.60 24.10
CA ARG A 418 -12.52 -4.11 24.70
C ARG A 418 -12.49 -2.59 24.53
N LYS A 419 -13.58 -1.99 24.06
CA LYS A 419 -13.69 -0.53 23.86
C LYS A 419 -13.13 0.26 25.05
N ILE A 420 -13.29 -0.27 26.26
CA ILE A 420 -12.85 0.36 27.50
C ILE A 420 -11.33 0.27 27.75
N ASP A 421 -10.66 -0.82 27.33
CA ASP A 421 -9.25 -1.05 27.63
C ASP A 421 -8.34 -0.05 26.90
N PHE A 422 -8.75 0.44 25.72
CA PHE A 422 -8.03 1.47 24.97
C PHE A 422 -8.18 2.88 25.57
N TYR A 423 -9.34 3.18 26.18
CA TYR A 423 -9.51 4.42 26.95
C TYR A 423 -8.78 4.37 28.30
N ILE A 424 -8.51 3.17 28.82
CA ILE A 424 -7.74 2.95 30.06
C ILE A 424 -6.23 2.91 29.78
N SER A 425 -5.79 2.47 28.59
CA SER A 425 -4.38 2.37 28.18
C SER A 425 -3.83 3.65 27.56
N VAL A 426 -4.58 4.75 27.53
CA VAL A 426 -4.00 6.07 27.28
C VAL A 426 -2.89 6.26 28.31
N PRO A 427 -1.61 6.38 27.90
CA PRO A 427 -0.51 6.40 28.86
C PRO A 427 -0.71 7.52 29.88
N GLU A 428 -0.10 7.39 31.06
CA GLU A 428 0.03 8.40 32.13
C GLU A 428 0.44 9.82 31.66
N ARG A 429 0.78 9.98 30.37
CA ARG A 429 1.17 11.19 29.66
C ARG A 429 0.01 12.14 29.34
N VAL A 430 -1.26 11.73 29.47
CA VAL A 430 -2.43 12.62 29.34
C VAL A 430 -2.88 13.08 30.73
N LYS A 431 -2.08 13.97 31.34
CA LYS A 431 -2.25 14.45 32.73
C LYS A 431 -3.61 15.10 33.05
N TRP A 432 -4.40 15.50 32.05
CA TRP A 432 -5.65 16.22 32.25
C TRP A 432 -6.91 15.34 32.28
N TYR A 433 -6.86 14.06 31.86
CA TYR A 433 -8.05 13.18 31.94
C TYR A 433 -8.47 12.84 33.38
N LYS A 434 -7.59 13.09 34.37
CA LYS A 434 -7.91 13.00 35.81
C LYS A 434 -8.45 14.30 36.41
N LYS A 435 -8.42 15.42 35.69
CA LYS A 435 -9.02 16.66 36.19
C LYS A 435 -10.45 16.75 35.66
N ASP A 436 -11.37 16.76 36.60
CA ASP A 436 -12.77 17.16 36.42
C ASP A 436 -13.74 16.09 35.92
N VAL A 437 -13.71 14.91 36.55
CA VAL A 437 -14.96 14.16 36.77
C VAL A 437 -15.43 14.49 38.19
N PRO A 438 -16.43 15.37 38.37
CA PRO A 438 -17.08 15.55 39.67
C PRO A 438 -17.62 14.18 40.11
N LYS A 439 -17.35 13.80 41.36
CA LYS A 439 -17.90 12.58 41.97
C LYS A 439 -19.42 12.61 41.99
#